data_AF-A0A7M5V4Z5-F1
#
_entry.id   AF-A0A7M5V4Z5-F1
#
_cell.length_a   1.000
_cell.length_b   1.000
_cell.length_c   1.000
_cell.angle_alpha   90.00
_cell.angle_beta   90.00
_cell.angle_gamma   90.00
#
_symmetry.space_group_name_H-M   'P 1'
#
loop_
_entity.id
_entity.type
_entity.pdbx_description
1 polymer ?
#
loop_
_entity_poly.entity_id
_entity_poly.type
_entity_poly.pdbx_seq_one_letter_code
_entity_poly.pdbx_strand_id
1 'polypeptide(L)'
;RNFKADACRKTLSISKFTKSSNRKNLKNMSSKEGLTRFYRDFQRICKQWPVDASKTGRDFGEHLRNSFDPKFKQGAFEELQAERTLNALMKISTNYYRNKYPRKREIAYSGENPDAYKDTLSSKYQSNVEPKKTLLERLLGAKKIAERGRDQ
;
A
#
# COMPACT_ATOMS: atom_id res chain seq x y z
N ARG A 1 44.74 23.25 9.72
CA ARG A 1 43.41 23.87 9.89
C ARG A 1 42.94 24.32 8.51
N ASN A 2 41.64 24.12 8.23
CA ASN A 2 40.85 24.69 7.14
C ASN A 2 41.07 24.14 5.72
N PHE A 3 40.27 23.11 5.39
CA PHE A 3 39.82 22.82 4.03
C PHE A 3 38.29 22.75 4.05
N LYS A 4 37.65 23.92 4.02
CA LYS A 4 36.22 24.10 3.82
C LYS A 4 36.07 25.29 2.90
N ALA A 5 35.72 25.05 1.64
CA ALA A 5 34.85 25.91 0.83
C ALA A 5 35.03 25.57 -0.65
N ASP A 6 34.56 24.41 -1.12
CA ASP A 6 34.38 24.17 -2.56
C ASP A 6 33.36 23.06 -2.78
N ALA A 7 32.06 23.40 -2.73
CA ALA A 7 30.98 22.60 -3.33
C ALA A 7 29.60 23.31 -3.32
N CYS A 8 29.54 24.64 -3.26
CA CYS A 8 28.27 25.38 -3.28
C CYS A 8 28.17 26.26 -4.52
N ARG A 9 28.08 25.64 -5.70
CA ARG A 9 27.73 26.33 -6.97
C ARG A 9 27.31 25.32 -8.03
N LYS A 10 26.08 24.79 -7.92
CA LYS A 10 25.28 24.26 -9.05
C LYS A 10 23.89 23.81 -8.56
N THR A 11 23.08 24.76 -8.12
CA THR A 11 21.62 24.57 -7.98
C THR A 11 20.92 25.84 -8.45
N LEU A 12 21.02 26.11 -9.76
CA LEU A 12 20.25 27.15 -10.44
C LEU A 12 19.76 26.58 -11.77
N SER A 13 18.74 25.74 -11.71
CA SER A 13 17.61 25.77 -12.65
C SER A 13 16.52 24.83 -12.13
N ILE A 14 15.28 25.09 -12.52
CA ILE A 14 14.07 24.32 -12.20
C ILE A 14 13.46 24.61 -10.81
N SER A 15 13.06 25.87 -10.58
CA SER A 15 11.95 26.17 -9.65
C SER A 15 11.18 27.42 -10.08
N LYS A 16 10.68 27.43 -11.31
CA LYS A 16 9.64 28.37 -11.75
C LYS A 16 8.38 27.59 -12.14
N PHE A 17 7.75 26.94 -11.17
CA PHE A 17 6.37 26.48 -11.32
C PHE A 17 5.69 26.29 -9.97
N THR A 18 5.61 27.35 -9.16
CA THR A 18 4.59 27.41 -8.11
C THR A 18 3.48 28.28 -8.64
N LYS A 19 2.48 27.60 -9.22
CA LYS A 19 1.24 28.22 -9.68
C LYS A 19 0.59 28.98 -8.52
N SER A 20 0.57 30.28 -8.72
CA SER A 20 -0.46 31.22 -8.33
C SER A 20 -1.86 30.59 -8.26
N SER A 21 -2.59 30.98 -7.20
CA SER A 21 -4.01 31.31 -7.23
C SER A 21 -4.99 30.26 -7.79
N ASN A 22 -5.66 29.55 -6.88
CA ASN A 22 -7.12 29.42 -6.96
C ASN A 22 -7.69 28.85 -5.64
N ARG A 23 -7.97 29.73 -4.67
CA ARG A 23 -9.06 29.52 -3.71
C ARG A 23 -10.29 30.24 -4.24
N LYS A 24 -10.91 29.72 -5.30
CA LYS A 24 -12.26 30.11 -5.71
C LYS A 24 -13.00 28.89 -6.24
N ASN A 25 -14.27 28.78 -5.82
CA ASN A 25 -15.26 27.76 -6.12
C ASN A 25 -15.20 26.45 -5.33
N LEU A 26 -15.59 26.52 -4.05
CA LEU A 26 -16.59 25.57 -3.55
C LEU A 26 -17.95 26.00 -4.12
N LYS A 27 -18.19 25.70 -5.39
CA LYS A 27 -19.55 25.63 -5.92
C LYS A 27 -19.94 24.18 -5.80
N ASN A 28 -21.02 23.91 -5.07
CA ASN A 28 -21.74 22.64 -5.07
C ASN A 28 -22.15 22.31 -6.52
N MET A 29 -21.24 21.70 -7.26
CA MET A 29 -21.44 21.22 -8.62
C MET A 29 -21.80 19.75 -8.50
N SER A 30 -23.11 19.48 -8.54
CA SER A 30 -23.69 18.22 -9.02
C SER A 30 -23.01 16.96 -8.46
N SER A 31 -23.53 16.46 -7.35
CA SER A 31 -23.05 15.28 -6.61
C SER A 31 -22.77 14.03 -7.49
N LYS A 32 -23.33 13.97 -8.71
CA LYS A 32 -23.07 12.89 -9.70
C LYS A 32 -21.87 13.17 -10.62
N GLU A 33 -21.66 14.41 -11.07
CA GLU A 33 -20.56 14.77 -11.98
C GLU A 33 -19.20 14.75 -11.26
N GLY A 34 -19.14 15.24 -10.02
CA GLY A 34 -17.94 15.16 -9.19
C GLY A 34 -17.53 13.70 -8.91
N LEU A 35 -18.51 12.85 -8.61
CA LEU A 35 -18.28 11.43 -8.31
C LEU A 35 -17.79 10.65 -9.53
N THR A 36 -18.34 10.91 -10.72
CA THR A 36 -17.90 10.26 -11.98
C THR A 36 -16.48 10.66 -12.37
N ARG A 37 -16.10 11.94 -12.20
CA ARG A 37 -14.71 12.40 -12.34
C ARG A 37 -13.78 11.62 -11.41
N PHE A 38 -14.11 11.58 -10.12
CA PHE A 38 -13.29 10.92 -9.10
C PHE A 38 -13.12 9.43 -9.41
N TYR A 39 -14.19 8.74 -9.82
CA TYR A 39 -14.13 7.33 -10.19
C TYR A 39 -13.19 7.07 -11.38
N ARG A 40 -13.24 7.92 -12.42
CA ARG A 40 -12.33 7.80 -13.57
C ARG A 40 -10.86 7.99 -13.16
N ASP A 41 -10.59 8.95 -12.30
CA ASP A 41 -9.24 9.21 -11.81
C ASP A 41 -8.76 8.06 -10.91
N PHE A 42 -9.65 7.50 -10.07
CA PHE A 42 -9.39 6.30 -9.28
C PHE A 42 -9.04 5.09 -10.17
N GLN A 43 -9.83 4.83 -11.22
CA GLN A 43 -9.53 3.76 -12.17
C GLN A 43 -8.17 3.95 -12.85
N ARG A 44 -7.79 5.20 -13.18
CA ARG A 44 -6.46 5.50 -13.73
C ARG A 44 -5.35 5.13 -12.73
N ILE A 45 -5.52 5.43 -11.45
CA ILE A 45 -4.58 5.04 -10.39
C ILE A 45 -4.54 3.51 -10.25
N CYS A 46 -5.68 2.84 -10.25
CA CYS A 46 -5.74 1.38 -10.19
C CYS A 46 -5.06 0.68 -11.38
N LYS A 47 -4.96 1.32 -12.55
CA LYS A 47 -4.19 0.79 -13.69
C LYS A 47 -2.68 0.91 -13.47
N GLN A 48 -2.23 1.91 -12.71
CA GLN A 48 -0.81 2.08 -12.38
C GLN A 48 -0.33 1.08 -11.32
N TRP A 49 -1.24 0.56 -10.49
CA TRP A 49 -0.91 -0.50 -9.54
C TRP A 49 -1.16 -1.89 -10.13
N PRO A 50 -0.10 -2.60 -10.58
CA PRO A 50 -0.22 -3.99 -10.97
C PRO A 50 -0.55 -4.84 -9.74
N VAL A 51 -1.26 -5.95 -9.97
CA VAL A 51 -1.54 -6.94 -8.95
C VAL A 51 -0.31 -7.83 -8.78
N ASP A 52 0.20 -7.92 -7.55
CA ASP A 52 1.32 -8.80 -7.24
C ASP A 52 0.84 -10.25 -7.06
N ALA A 53 1.20 -11.12 -8.02
CA ALA A 53 0.84 -12.54 -8.00
C ALA A 53 1.40 -13.30 -6.77
N SER A 54 2.42 -12.76 -6.09
CA SER A 54 2.94 -13.38 -4.86
C SER A 54 2.06 -13.13 -3.63
N LYS A 55 1.13 -12.16 -3.70
CA LYS A 55 0.29 -11.69 -2.59
C LYS A 55 -1.20 -11.75 -2.92
N THR A 56 -1.62 -12.80 -3.63
CA THR A 56 -3.04 -13.02 -3.99
C THR A 56 -3.96 -12.88 -2.78
N GLY A 57 -5.06 -12.12 -2.92
CA GLY A 57 -6.05 -11.88 -1.86
C GLY A 57 -5.62 -10.87 -0.78
N ARG A 58 -4.35 -10.47 -0.73
CA ARG A 58 -3.81 -9.42 0.15
C ARG A 58 -3.21 -8.25 -0.63
N ASP A 59 -3.26 -8.31 -1.95
CA ASP A 59 -2.75 -7.26 -2.81
C ASP A 59 -3.54 -5.97 -2.63
N PHE A 60 -2.83 -4.85 -2.54
CA PHE A 60 -3.45 -3.57 -2.29
C PHE A 60 -4.30 -3.10 -3.47
N GLY A 61 -3.86 -3.36 -4.71
CA GLY A 61 -4.60 -2.99 -5.91
C GLY A 61 -5.91 -3.78 -6.03
N GLU A 62 -5.88 -5.07 -5.74
CA GLU A 62 -7.08 -5.92 -5.64
C GLU A 62 -8.02 -5.43 -4.53
N HIS A 63 -7.49 -5.18 -3.33
CA HIS A 63 -8.27 -4.69 -2.19
C HIS A 63 -8.98 -3.36 -2.47
N LEU A 64 -8.31 -2.44 -3.17
CA LEU A 64 -8.89 -1.16 -3.53
C LEU A 64 -10.09 -1.32 -4.47
N ARG A 65 -9.98 -2.14 -5.52
CA ARG A 65 -11.10 -2.38 -6.45
C ARG A 65 -12.29 -2.97 -5.70
N ASN A 66 -12.05 -4.01 -4.90
CA ASN A 66 -13.08 -4.68 -4.11
C ASN A 66 -13.75 -3.76 -3.08
N SER A 67 -12.99 -2.83 -2.48
CA SER A 67 -13.52 -1.95 -1.42
C SER A 67 -14.26 -0.73 -1.97
N PHE A 68 -13.85 -0.20 -3.13
CA PHE A 68 -14.38 1.04 -3.66
C PHE A 68 -15.51 0.82 -4.68
N ASP A 69 -15.43 -0.19 -5.54
CA ASP A 69 -16.48 -0.50 -6.53
C ASP A 69 -17.89 -0.63 -5.92
N PRO A 70 -18.11 -1.35 -4.80
CA PRO A 70 -19.44 -1.43 -4.20
C PRO A 70 -19.90 -0.08 -3.62
N LYS A 71 -18.99 0.69 -3.03
CA LYS A 71 -19.29 2.00 -2.45
C LYS A 71 -19.71 3.02 -3.53
N PHE A 72 -19.10 2.92 -4.72
CA PHE A 72 -19.49 3.74 -5.87
C PHE A 72 -20.88 3.37 -6.40
N LYS A 73 -21.19 2.07 -6.49
CA LYS A 73 -22.53 1.60 -6.90
C LYS A 73 -23.62 2.05 -5.94
N GLN A 74 -23.31 2.12 -4.65
CA GLN A 74 -24.24 2.57 -3.61
C GLN A 74 -24.36 4.10 -3.50
N GLY A 75 -23.48 4.87 -4.14
CA GLY A 75 -23.48 6.34 -4.07
C GLY A 75 -23.14 6.91 -2.69
N ALA A 76 -22.55 6.11 -1.80
CA ALA A 76 -22.31 6.46 -0.40
C ALA A 76 -20.96 7.19 -0.18
N PHE A 77 -20.64 8.17 -1.02
CA PHE A 77 -19.36 8.89 -0.94
C PHE A 77 -19.55 10.38 -0.61
N GLU A 78 -18.90 10.82 0.47
CA GLU A 78 -18.71 12.22 0.78
C GLU A 78 -17.62 12.82 -0.12
N GLU A 79 -17.93 13.92 -0.83
CA GLU A 79 -17.04 14.53 -1.84
C GLU A 79 -15.68 14.95 -1.27
N LEU A 80 -15.67 15.57 -0.08
CA LEU A 80 -14.43 16.00 0.58
C LEU A 80 -13.51 14.80 0.89
N GLN A 81 -14.10 13.67 1.31
CA GLN A 81 -13.34 12.44 1.59
C GLN A 81 -12.84 11.79 0.31
N ALA A 82 -13.64 11.81 -0.75
CA ALA A 82 -13.25 11.34 -2.07
C ALA A 82 -12.00 12.10 -2.60
N GLU A 83 -11.99 13.43 -2.50
CA GLU A 83 -10.81 14.20 -2.93
C GLU A 83 -9.57 13.94 -2.08
N ARG A 84 -9.74 13.83 -0.75
CA ARG A 84 -8.64 13.50 0.17
C ARG A 84 -8.06 12.12 -0.12
N THR A 85 -8.92 11.13 -0.31
CA THR A 85 -8.51 9.76 -0.63
C THR A 85 -7.82 9.70 -2.00
N LEU A 86 -8.34 10.39 -3.02
CA LEU A 86 -7.69 10.46 -4.34
C LEU A 86 -6.26 11.01 -4.24
N ASN A 87 -6.11 12.14 -3.55
CA ASN A 87 -4.82 12.79 -3.37
C ASN A 87 -3.84 11.89 -2.60
N ALA A 88 -4.32 11.16 -1.58
CA ALA A 88 -3.51 10.20 -0.85
C ALA A 88 -3.07 9.04 -1.76
N LEU A 89 -4.00 8.43 -2.50
CA LEU A 89 -3.70 7.32 -3.41
C LEU A 89 -2.69 7.72 -4.49
N MET A 90 -2.84 8.92 -5.06
CA MET A 90 -1.91 9.45 -6.06
C MET A 90 -0.49 9.67 -5.50
N LYS A 91 -0.37 10.10 -4.25
CA LYS A 91 0.95 10.24 -3.59
C LYS A 91 1.61 8.89 -3.34
N ILE A 92 0.83 7.87 -2.97
CA ILE A 92 1.36 6.52 -2.77
C ILE A 92 1.77 5.92 -4.11
N SER A 93 0.95 6.02 -5.17
CA SER A 93 1.24 5.41 -6.47
C SER A 93 2.48 5.99 -7.14
N THR A 94 2.69 7.31 -7.00
CA THR A 94 3.86 8.02 -7.55
C THR A 94 5.11 7.91 -6.68
N ASN A 95 5.04 7.17 -5.56
CA ASN A 95 6.10 7.10 -4.56
C ASN A 95 6.56 8.49 -4.09
N TYR A 96 5.62 9.44 -3.97
CA TYR A 96 5.90 10.86 -3.72
C TYR A 96 6.83 11.08 -2.53
N TYR A 97 6.57 10.41 -1.40
CA TYR A 97 7.36 10.60 -0.18
C TYR A 97 8.76 9.99 -0.27
N ARG A 98 8.92 8.90 -1.02
CA ARG A 98 10.25 8.31 -1.29
C ARG A 98 11.12 9.29 -2.08
N ASN A 99 10.52 9.99 -3.04
CA ASN A 99 11.23 10.97 -3.88
C ASN A 99 11.46 12.29 -3.13
N LYS A 100 10.50 12.72 -2.31
CA LYS A 100 10.59 13.96 -1.53
C LYS A 100 11.66 13.88 -0.43
N TYR A 101 11.78 12.71 0.20
CA TYR A 101 12.71 12.47 1.30
C TYR A 101 13.58 11.26 0.97
N PRO A 102 14.60 11.43 0.10
CA PRO A 102 15.44 10.32 -0.32
C PRO A 102 16.24 9.78 0.87
N ARG A 103 16.30 8.46 0.98
CA ARG A 103 17.08 7.78 2.03
C ARG A 103 18.55 7.75 1.64
N LYS A 104 19.44 7.85 2.63
CA LYS A 104 20.89 7.68 2.43
C LYS A 104 21.30 6.24 2.13
N ARG A 105 20.51 5.28 2.61
CA ARG A 105 20.75 3.84 2.45
C ARG A 105 19.41 3.16 2.14
N GLU A 106 19.47 2.09 1.35
CA GLU A 106 18.29 1.32 0.95
C GLU A 106 18.00 0.13 1.89
N ILE A 107 18.83 -0.08 2.91
CA ILE A 107 18.62 -1.12 3.93
C ILE A 107 17.51 -0.74 4.91
N ALA A 108 16.78 -1.74 5.38
CA ALA A 108 15.86 -1.60 6.50
C ALA A 108 16.62 -1.37 7.82
N TYR A 109 15.89 -1.05 8.89
CA TYR A 109 16.46 -0.89 10.23
C TYR A 109 17.16 -2.18 10.73
N SER A 110 16.63 -3.34 10.34
CA SER A 110 17.19 -4.68 10.54
C SER A 110 18.49 -4.95 9.76
N GLY A 111 18.90 -4.05 8.86
CA GLY A 111 20.06 -4.24 7.99
C GLY A 111 19.78 -5.09 6.74
N GLU A 112 18.60 -5.69 6.62
CA GLU A 112 18.23 -6.51 5.46
C GLU A 112 17.80 -5.64 4.26
N ASN A 113 17.93 -6.21 3.07
CA ASN A 113 17.48 -5.60 1.83
C ASN A 113 15.95 -5.75 1.70
N PRO A 114 15.20 -4.72 1.25
CA PRO A 114 13.76 -4.83 0.96
C PRO A 114 13.36 -6.08 0.15
N ASP A 115 14.21 -6.54 -0.77
CA ASP A 115 13.93 -7.73 -1.59
C ASP A 115 13.84 -9.02 -0.77
N ALA A 116 14.59 -9.12 0.34
CA ALA A 116 14.54 -10.28 1.24
C ALA A 116 13.15 -10.48 1.87
N TYR A 117 12.38 -9.39 2.02
CA TYR A 117 11.02 -9.47 2.56
C TYR A 117 9.98 -9.97 1.56
N LYS A 118 10.31 -9.98 0.25
CA LYS A 118 9.32 -10.37 -0.77
C LYS A 118 8.84 -11.80 -0.57
N ASP A 119 9.77 -12.72 -0.30
CA ASP A 119 9.46 -14.13 -0.10
C ASP A 119 8.76 -14.36 1.24
N THR A 120 9.24 -13.76 2.32
CA THR A 120 8.63 -13.84 3.66
C THR A 120 7.19 -13.30 3.68
N LEU A 121 6.91 -12.28 2.87
CA LEU A 121 5.57 -11.69 2.74
C LEU A 121 4.68 -12.40 1.72
N SER A 122 5.21 -13.35 0.94
CA SER A 122 4.45 -14.08 -0.06
C SER A 122 3.35 -14.93 0.58
N SER A 123 2.24 -15.12 -0.13
CA SER A 123 1.13 -15.95 0.35
C SER A 123 1.55 -17.42 0.50
N LYS A 124 2.49 -17.89 -0.32
CA LYS A 124 3.07 -19.25 -0.21
C LYS A 124 3.79 -19.46 1.11
N TYR A 125 4.62 -18.50 1.52
CA TYR A 125 5.33 -18.62 2.80
C TYR A 125 4.33 -18.59 3.95
N GLN A 126 3.37 -17.66 3.93
CA GLN A 126 2.39 -17.52 5.01
C GLN A 126 1.44 -18.70 5.16
N SER A 127 1.03 -19.36 4.07
CA SER A 127 0.21 -20.57 4.14
C SER A 127 0.96 -21.76 4.77
N ASN A 128 2.29 -21.77 4.67
CA ASN A 128 3.15 -22.82 5.22
C ASN A 128 3.55 -22.55 6.68
N VAL A 129 3.25 -21.36 7.21
CA VAL A 129 3.45 -21.08 8.64
C VAL A 129 2.34 -21.77 9.40
N GLU A 130 2.68 -22.81 10.15
CA GLU A 130 1.75 -23.53 11.02
C GLU A 130 0.96 -22.52 11.89
N PRO A 131 -0.39 -22.61 11.90
CA PRO A 131 -1.17 -21.77 12.77
C PRO A 131 -0.73 -22.04 14.22
N LYS A 132 -0.68 -20.97 15.04
CA LYS A 132 -0.37 -21.12 16.47
C LYS A 132 -1.43 -22.01 17.09
N LYS A 133 -1.06 -23.27 17.37
CA LYS A 133 -1.91 -24.25 18.06
C LYS A 133 -2.37 -23.64 19.37
N THR A 134 -3.68 -23.68 19.61
CA THR A 134 -4.26 -23.26 20.87
C THR A 134 -3.67 -24.10 22.01
N LEU A 135 -3.65 -23.58 23.24
CA LEU A 135 -3.13 -24.33 24.39
C LEU A 135 -3.83 -25.69 24.56
N LEU A 136 -5.13 -25.75 24.24
CA LEU A 136 -5.91 -27.00 24.25
C LEU A 136 -5.43 -27.99 23.19
N GLU A 137 -5.18 -27.57 21.95
CA GLU A 137 -4.61 -28.44 20.91
C GLU A 137 -3.20 -28.94 21.26
N ARG A 138 -2.40 -28.11 21.94
CA ARG A 138 -1.05 -28.50 22.42
C ARG A 138 -1.12 -29.51 23.56
N LEU A 139 -2.13 -29.43 24.42
CA LEU A 139 -2.37 -30.35 25.53
C LEU A 139 -3.05 -31.66 25.09
N LEU A 140 -3.99 -31.60 24.14
CA LEU A 140 -4.77 -32.76 23.67
C LEU A 140 -4.06 -33.55 22.56
N GLY A 141 -3.13 -32.94 21.83
CA GLY A 141 -2.39 -33.57 20.73
C GLY A 141 -1.36 -34.63 21.11
N ALA A 142 -1.14 -34.90 22.41
CA ALA A 142 -0.11 -35.82 22.89
C ALA A 142 -0.56 -37.30 23.05
N LYS A 143 -1.82 -37.65 22.75
CA LYS A 143 -2.32 -39.04 22.86
C LYS A 143 -2.59 -39.68 21.50
N LYS A 144 -1.52 -40.15 20.85
CA LYS A 144 -1.57 -41.23 19.85
C LYS A 144 -0.42 -42.20 20.11
N ILE A 145 -0.50 -42.93 21.22
CA ILE A 145 0.25 -44.17 21.46
C ILE A 145 -0.74 -45.14 22.12
N ALA A 146 -0.79 -46.38 21.62
CA ALA A 146 -1.81 -47.42 21.79
C ALA A 146 -3.00 -47.23 20.83
N GLU A 147 -3.31 -48.12 19.89
CA GLU A 147 -3.27 -49.58 19.98
C GLU A 147 -2.70 -50.21 18.70
N ARG A 148 -1.62 -50.98 18.83
CA ARG A 148 -1.27 -52.08 17.92
C ARG A 148 -1.44 -53.35 18.74
N GLY A 149 -2.35 -54.22 18.30
CA GLY A 149 -2.43 -55.60 18.80
C GLY A 149 -3.76 -55.97 19.43
N ARG A 150 -4.72 -56.36 18.60
CA ARG A 150 -5.69 -57.43 18.91
C ARG A 150 -6.27 -57.96 17.59
N ASP A 151 -5.43 -58.69 16.88
CA ASP A 151 -5.84 -59.73 15.94
C ASP A 151 -5.10 -61.00 16.35
N GLN A 152 -5.71 -61.77 17.25
CA GLN A 152 -5.53 -63.23 17.43
C GLN A 152 -6.87 -63.79 17.90
#